data_AF-K1T6G0-F1
#
_entry.id   AF-K1T6G0-F1
#
_cell.length_a   1.000
_cell.length_b   1.000
_cell.length_c   1.000
_cell.angle_alpha   90.00
_cell.angle_beta   90.00
_cell.angle_gamma   90.00
#
_symmetry.space_group_name_H-M   'P 1'
#
loop_
_entity.id
_entity.type
_entity.pdbx_description
1 polymer ?
#
loop_
_entity_poly.entity_id
_entity_poly.type
_entity_poly.pdbx_seq_one_letter_code
_entity_poly.pdbx_strand_id
1 'polypeptide(L)'
;MNGIFFALLGASIATALAGVGSARGVGSAAQAAMGVLSEDSSKFGKMLVLTLLPGTQGLYGFIVGFLILVSGGVLGGTAPTIGQGLAYFAASLAIGIGGMISGFAQGKA
;
A
#
# COMPACT_ATOMS: atom_id res chain seq x y z
N MET A 1 5.73 -22.62 20.22
CA MET A 1 5.64 -21.14 20.09
C MET A 1 5.04 -20.82 18.73
N ASN A 2 4.09 -19.89 18.66
CA ASN A 2 3.34 -19.55 17.45
C ASN A 2 3.95 -18.29 16.78
N GLY A 3 4.07 -18.30 15.44
CA GLY A 3 4.60 -17.20 14.62
C GLY A 3 3.58 -16.09 14.29
N ILE A 4 2.37 -16.16 14.84
CA ILE A 4 1.25 -15.23 14.54
C ILE A 4 1.61 -13.76 14.72
N PHE A 5 2.41 -13.42 15.73
CA PHE A 5 2.84 -12.05 15.99
C PHE A 5 3.60 -11.46 14.79
N PHE A 6 4.54 -12.23 14.21
CA PHE A 6 5.32 -11.79 13.05
C PHE A 6 4.47 -11.72 11.79
N ALA A 7 3.50 -12.61 11.61
CA ALA A 7 2.53 -12.54 10.52
C ALA A 7 1.71 -11.24 10.60
N LEU A 8 1.16 -10.90 11.77
CA LEU A 8 0.41 -9.67 11.98
C LEU A 8 1.27 -8.43 11.77
N LEU A 9 2.50 -8.43 12.30
CA LEU A 9 3.44 -7.34 12.09
C LEU A 9 3.74 -7.13 10.59
N GLY A 10 3.93 -8.21 9.84
CA GLY A 10 4.11 -8.15 8.39
C GLY A 10 2.89 -7.58 7.66
N ALA A 11 1.69 -8.05 7.99
CA ALA A 11 0.45 -7.54 7.41
C ALA A 11 0.25 -6.03 7.69
N SER A 12 0.55 -5.59 8.91
CA SER A 12 0.50 -4.18 9.30
C SER A 12 1.50 -3.35 8.52
N ILE A 13 2.75 -3.79 8.38
CA ILE A 13 3.79 -3.04 7.66
C ILE A 13 3.50 -2.94 6.16
N ALA A 14 3.09 -4.05 5.51
CA ALA A 14 2.72 -4.03 4.09
C ALA A 14 1.62 -3.00 3.83
N THR A 15 0.57 -3.00 4.65
CA THR A 15 -0.57 -2.10 4.48
C THR A 15 -0.22 -0.65 4.82
N ALA A 16 0.42 -0.41 5.96
CA ALA A 16 0.67 0.93 6.45
C ALA A 16 1.65 1.71 5.57
N LEU A 17 2.81 1.12 5.25
CA LEU A 17 3.84 1.85 4.51
C LEU A 17 3.43 2.10 3.06
N ALA A 18 2.84 1.10 2.38
CA ALA A 18 2.35 1.29 1.03
C ALA A 18 1.15 2.25 0.97
N GLY A 19 0.28 2.21 1.98
CA GLY A 19 -0.82 3.17 2.15
C GLY A 19 -0.33 4.61 2.34
N VAL A 20 0.72 4.82 3.14
CA VAL A 20 1.38 6.13 3.27
C VAL A 20 1.95 6.60 1.93
N GLY A 21 2.59 5.71 1.18
CA GLY A 21 3.04 5.94 -0.19
C GLY A 21 1.95 6.51 -1.09
N SER A 22 0.82 5.81 -1.14
CA SER A 22 -0.34 6.25 -1.92
C SER A 22 -0.95 7.55 -1.42
N ALA A 23 -1.16 7.73 -0.11
CA ALA A 23 -1.75 8.95 0.42
C ALA A 23 -0.95 10.20 0.05
N ARG A 24 0.39 10.12 0.16
CA ARG A 24 1.29 11.22 -0.23
C ARG A 24 1.32 11.42 -1.74
N GLY A 25 1.41 10.33 -2.52
CA GLY A 25 1.47 10.41 -3.97
C GLY A 25 0.18 10.98 -4.58
N VAL A 26 -0.97 10.47 -4.16
CA VAL A 26 -2.31 10.96 -4.56
C VAL A 26 -2.47 12.42 -4.13
N GLY A 27 -2.09 12.78 -2.91
CA GLY A 27 -2.16 14.17 -2.43
C GLY A 27 -1.32 15.14 -3.26
N SER A 28 -0.10 14.75 -3.64
CA SER A 28 0.79 15.55 -4.51
C SER A 28 0.18 15.74 -5.90
N ALA A 29 -0.28 14.65 -6.53
CA ALA A 29 -0.90 14.72 -7.85
C ALA A 29 -2.21 15.54 -7.83
N ALA A 30 -3.00 15.43 -6.76
CA ALA A 30 -4.22 16.20 -6.57
C ALA A 30 -3.95 17.71 -6.49
N GLN A 31 -2.91 18.13 -5.76
CA GLN A 31 -2.53 19.54 -5.67
C GLN A 31 -2.17 20.12 -7.05
N ALA A 32 -1.41 19.37 -7.85
CA ALA A 32 -1.08 19.77 -9.22
C ALA A 32 -2.32 19.81 -10.13
N ALA A 33 -3.19 18.80 -10.03
CA ALA A 33 -4.46 18.74 -10.76
C ALA A 33 -5.36 19.94 -10.47
N MET A 34 -5.47 20.39 -9.22
CA MET A 34 -6.29 21.55 -8.86
C MET A 34 -5.83 22.84 -9.53
N GLY A 35 -4.52 23.03 -9.73
CA GLY A 35 -4.00 24.17 -10.49
C GLY A 35 -4.37 24.14 -11.98
N VAL A 36 -4.50 22.95 -12.57
CA VAL A 36 -5.01 22.82 -13.94
C VAL A 36 -6.51 23.09 -14.00
N LEU A 37 -7.27 22.62 -13.01
CA LEU A 37 -8.72 22.77 -12.98
C LEU A 37 -9.21 24.17 -12.63
N SER A 38 -8.38 25.00 -11.98
CA SER A 38 -8.69 26.41 -11.80
C SER A 38 -8.68 27.18 -13.12
N GLU A 39 -7.87 26.74 -14.09
CA GLU A 39 -7.80 27.33 -15.43
C GLU A 39 -8.82 26.69 -16.38
N ASP A 40 -9.00 25.37 -16.30
CA ASP A 40 -9.86 24.61 -17.22
C ASP A 40 -10.54 23.42 -16.54
N SER A 41 -11.77 23.65 -16.09
CA SER A 41 -12.58 22.65 -15.39
C SER A 41 -13.03 21.49 -16.29
N SER A 42 -13.02 21.65 -17.62
CA SER A 42 -13.39 20.58 -18.55
C SER A 42 -12.44 19.38 -18.50
N LYS A 43 -11.23 19.58 -17.96
CA LYS A 43 -10.20 18.53 -17.79
C LYS A 43 -10.38 17.65 -16.55
N PHE A 44 -11.45 17.83 -15.77
CA PHE A 44 -11.69 17.09 -14.52
C PHE A 44 -11.46 15.58 -14.63
N GLY A 45 -12.09 14.92 -15.61
CA GLY A 45 -11.97 13.47 -15.77
C GLY A 45 -10.53 13.00 -16.00
N LYS A 46 -9.77 13.72 -16.82
CA LYS A 46 -8.35 13.39 -17.07
C LYS A 46 -7.49 13.61 -15.83
N MET A 47 -7.72 14.72 -15.12
CA MET A 47 -6.99 15.03 -13.88
C MET A 47 -7.30 14.03 -12.76
N LEU A 48 -8.55 13.58 -12.65
CA LEU A 48 -8.95 12.54 -11.70
C LEU A 48 -8.20 11.23 -11.96
N VAL A 49 -8.12 10.77 -13.21
CA VAL A 49 -7.37 9.55 -13.57
C VAL A 49 -5.90 9.67 -13.19
N LEU A 50 -5.25 10.80 -13.54
CA LEU A 50 -3.84 11.04 -13.20
C LEU A 50 -3.59 11.05 -11.69
N THR A 51 -4.51 11.65 -10.92
CA THR A 51 -4.44 11.71 -9.46
C THR A 51 -4.54 10.32 -8.81
N LEU A 52 -5.26 9.39 -9.43
CA LEU A 52 -5.45 8.03 -8.92
C LEU A 52 -4.29 7.07 -9.23
N LEU A 53 -3.41 7.38 -10.18
CA LEU A 53 -2.25 6.54 -10.54
C LEU A 53 -1.38 6.13 -9.34
N PRO A 54 -0.93 7.06 -8.46
CA PRO A 54 -0.16 6.71 -7.26
C PRO A 54 -0.98 5.99 -6.18
N GLY A 55 -2.30 5.85 -6.33
CA GLY A 55 -3.19 5.17 -5.37
C GLY A 55 -3.03 3.64 -5.34
N THR A 56 -2.39 3.06 -6.36
CA THR A 56 -2.26 1.60 -6.51
C THR A 56 -1.32 0.96 -5.48
N GLN A 57 -0.34 1.70 -4.95
CA GLN A 57 0.61 1.17 -3.96
C GLN A 57 -0.11 0.69 -2.69
N GLY A 58 -1.06 1.48 -2.20
CA GLY A 58 -1.92 1.12 -1.07
C GLY A 58 -2.77 -0.11 -1.34
N LEU A 59 -3.28 -0.28 -2.57
CA LEU A 59 -4.04 -1.47 -2.97
C LEU A 59 -3.15 -2.73 -2.92
N TYR A 60 -1.92 -2.64 -3.44
CA TYR A 60 -0.98 -3.77 -3.40
C TYR A 60 -0.58 -4.12 -1.97
N GLY A 61 -0.30 -3.13 -1.12
CA GLY A 61 -0.02 -3.33 0.30
C GLY A 61 -1.19 -3.97 1.05
N PHE A 62 -2.42 -3.52 0.77
CA PHE A 62 -3.64 -4.11 1.33
C PHE A 62 -3.82 -5.57 0.89
N ILE A 63 -3.65 -5.90 -0.40
CA ILE A 63 -3.78 -7.26 -0.90
C ILE A 63 -2.75 -8.18 -0.21
N VAL A 64 -1.50 -7.74 -0.10
CA VAL A 64 -0.45 -8.52 0.59
C VAL A 64 -0.80 -8.70 2.07
N GLY A 65 -1.22 -7.64 2.76
CA GLY A 65 -1.65 -7.72 4.15
C GLY A 65 -2.81 -8.70 4.35
N PHE A 66 -3.83 -8.63 3.48
CA PHE A 66 -4.96 -9.53 3.49
C PHE A 66 -4.56 -10.99 3.24
N LEU A 67 -3.67 -11.25 2.27
CA LEU A 67 -3.14 -12.60 2.00
C LEU A 67 -2.37 -13.17 3.19
N ILE A 68 -1.65 -12.33 3.94
CA ILE A 68 -0.99 -12.74 5.18
C ILE A 68 -2.01 -13.08 6.27
N LEU A 69 -3.12 -12.34 6.40
CA LEU A 69 -4.17 -12.67 7.37
C LEU A 69 -4.86 -14.02 7.07
N VAL A 70 -5.09 -14.31 5.79
CA VAL A 70 -5.65 -15.59 5.33
C VAL A 70 -4.63 -16.72 5.54
N SER A 71 -3.40 -16.54 5.07
CA SER A 71 -2.36 -17.58 5.10
C SER A 71 -1.78 -17.80 6.50
N GLY A 72 -1.82 -16.77 7.34
CA GLY A 72 -1.31 -16.76 8.72
C GLY A 72 -2.30 -17.30 9.75
N GLY A 73 -3.41 -17.91 9.33
CA GLY A 73 -4.36 -18.54 10.25
C GLY A 73 -5.27 -17.58 11.02
N VAL A 74 -5.24 -16.27 10.72
CA VAL A 74 -6.03 -15.25 11.42
C VAL A 74 -7.49 -15.27 10.97
N LEU A 75 -7.72 -15.39 9.66
CA LEU A 75 -9.05 -15.43 9.06
C LEU A 75 -9.52 -16.87 8.74
N GLY A 76 -8.93 -17.84 9.43
CA GLY A 76 -9.12 -19.28 9.22
C GLY A 76 -7.80 -19.98 8.87
N GLY A 77 -7.70 -21.27 9.21
CA GLY A 77 -6.51 -22.08 8.95
C GLY A 77 -5.66 -22.40 10.20
N THR A 78 -4.45 -22.91 9.97
CA THR A 78 -3.53 -23.32 11.04
C THR A 78 -2.56 -22.18 11.36
N ALA A 79 -2.32 -21.95 12.65
CA ALA A 79 -1.37 -20.95 13.10
C ALA A 79 0.06 -21.22 12.56
N PRO A 80 0.79 -20.20 12.09
CA PRO A 80 2.10 -20.37 11.48
C PRO A 80 3.15 -20.74 12.53
N THR A 81 4.16 -21.50 12.09
CA THR A 81 5.41 -21.64 12.84
C THR A 81 6.12 -20.29 12.94
N ILE A 82 7.06 -20.15 13.88
CA ILE A 82 7.90 -18.94 13.98
C ILE A 82 8.61 -18.64 12.65
N GLY A 83 9.15 -19.67 11.99
CA GLY A 83 9.85 -19.52 10.71
C GLY A 83 8.95 -18.96 9.61
N GLN A 84 7.70 -19.46 9.52
CA GLN A 84 6.71 -18.91 8.58
C GLN A 84 6.33 -17.47 8.92
N GLY A 85 6.13 -17.16 10.20
CA GLY A 85 5.83 -15.80 10.65
C GLY A 85 6.93 -14.80 10.27
N LEU A 86 8.20 -15.15 10.50
CA LEU A 86 9.35 -14.33 10.11
C LEU A 86 9.47 -14.18 8.60
N ALA A 87 9.17 -15.23 7.83
CA ALA A 87 9.16 -15.16 6.37
C ALA A 87 8.10 -14.18 5.85
N TYR A 88 6.88 -14.20 6.42
CA TYR A 88 5.83 -13.23 6.07
C TYR A 88 6.23 -11.80 6.41
N PHE A 89 6.82 -11.59 7.59
CA PHE A 89 7.36 -10.29 7.97
C PHE A 89 8.41 -9.80 6.98
N ALA A 90 9.42 -10.61 6.64
CA ALA A 90 10.47 -10.23 5.70
C ALA A 90 9.90 -9.91 4.30
N ALA A 91 8.98 -10.73 3.79
CA ALA A 91 8.35 -10.51 2.50
C ALA A 91 7.53 -9.22 2.44
N SER A 92 6.87 -8.85 3.54
CA SER A 92 6.05 -7.63 3.63
C SER A 92 6.85 -6.33 3.49
N LEU A 93 8.14 -6.34 3.85
CA LEU A 93 8.99 -5.16 3.77
C LEU A 93 9.19 -4.69 2.33
N ALA A 94 9.24 -5.62 1.37
CA ALA A 94 9.44 -5.29 -0.04
C ALA A 94 8.29 -4.43 -0.57
N ILE A 95 7.03 -4.84 -0.34
CA ILE A 95 5.87 -4.05 -0.76
C ILE A 95 5.65 -2.81 0.12
N GLY A 96 5.89 -2.91 1.42
CA GLY A 96 5.73 -1.78 2.34
C GLY A 96 6.67 -0.62 1.99
N ILE A 97 7.97 -0.89 1.97
CA ILE A 97 9.00 0.13 1.68
C ILE A 97 8.98 0.51 0.21
N GLY A 98 8.92 -0.48 -0.69
CA GLY A 98 8.85 -0.25 -2.13
C GLY A 98 7.65 0.59 -2.52
N GLY A 99 6.46 0.25 -2.01
CA GLY A 99 5.22 1.00 -2.24
C GLY A 99 5.24 2.41 -1.65
N MET A 100 5.89 2.59 -0.49
CA MET A 100 6.07 3.91 0.11
C MET A 100 6.90 4.83 -0.80
N ILE A 101 8.09 4.35 -1.21
CA ILE A 101 9.03 5.14 -2.02
C ILE A 101 8.46 5.39 -3.41
N SER A 102 7.91 4.35 -4.05
CA SER A 102 7.36 4.45 -5.40
C SER A 102 6.13 5.36 -5.45
N GLY A 103 5.25 5.32 -4.45
CA GLY A 103 4.08 6.20 -4.37
C GLY A 103 4.47 7.67 -4.27
N PHE A 104 5.53 7.98 -3.50
CA PHE A 104 6.06 9.34 -3.40
C PHE A 104 6.65 9.85 -4.71
N ALA A 105 7.38 8.98 -5.43
CA ALA A 105 7.96 9.32 -6.72
C ALA A 105 6.87 9.48 -7.79
N GLN A 106 5.90 8.57 -7.82
CA GLN A 106 4.84 8.56 -8.83
C GLN A 106 3.90 9.77 -8.73
N GLY A 107 3.66 10.30 -7.53
CA GLY A 107 2.87 11.52 -7.35
C GLY A 107 3.57 12.82 -7.80
N LYS A 108 4.85 12.74 -8.18
CA LYS A 108 5.65 13.86 -8.71
C LYS A 108 5.97 13.74 -10.20
N ALA A 109 5.67 12.60 -10.81
CA ALA A 109 5.89 12.33 -12.22
C ALA A 109 4.71 12.84 -13.05
#